data_AF-A0A7X6PDV8-F1
#
_entry.id   AF-A0A7X6PDV8-F1
#
_cell.length_a   1.000
_cell.length_b   1.000
_cell.length_c   1.000
_cell.angle_alpha   90.00
_cell.angle_beta   90.00
_cell.angle_gamma   90.00
#
_symmetry.space_group_name_H-M   'P 1'
#
loop_
_entity.id
_entity.type
_entity.pdbx_description
1 polymer ?
#
loop_
_entity_poly.entity_id
_entity_poly.type
_entity_poly.pdbx_seq_one_letter_code
_entity_poly.pdbx_strand_id
1 'polypeptide(L)'
;LPYGVEGFATPKHLVKEDGSVAKVDEKLMFKVIEFNKSAKKIIVSHSRVFEDEKKAAEAPVKKSESEASRKPSRKVKTNIERTTLGDITQLAALKEEMEEKENKASRE
;
A
#
# COMPACT_ATOMS: atom_id res chain seq x y z
N LEU A 1 -3.51 25.28 2.88
CA LEU A 1 -3.95 24.89 4.25
C LEU A 1 -4.50 26.13 4.97
N PRO A 2 -5.52 26.00 5.85
CA PRO A 2 -6.29 27.13 6.41
C PRO A 2 -5.53 28.12 7.31
N TYR A 3 -4.22 27.97 7.49
CA TYR A 3 -3.40 28.81 8.37
C TYR A 3 -2.12 29.36 7.70
N GLY A 4 -2.12 29.51 6.36
CA GLY A 4 -0.94 29.97 5.62
C GLY A 4 0.24 28.99 5.66
N VAL A 5 -0.04 27.72 5.98
CA VAL A 5 0.96 26.67 6.08
C VAL A 5 1.14 26.02 4.71
N GLU A 6 2.40 25.92 4.28
CA GLU A 6 2.77 25.24 3.03
C GLU A 6 3.28 23.83 3.36
N GLY A 7 2.82 22.85 2.59
CA GLY A 7 3.25 21.46 2.70
C GLY A 7 4.00 21.07 1.43
N PHE A 8 5.03 20.24 1.58
CA PHE A 8 5.81 19.70 0.49
C PHE A 8 5.38 18.26 0.18
N ALA A 9 5.20 17.93 -1.09
CA ALA A 9 4.96 16.57 -1.54
C ALA A 9 6.03 16.19 -2.56
N THR A 10 6.65 15.01 -2.40
CA THR A 10 7.54 14.46 -3.42
C THR A 10 6.70 13.91 -4.58
N PRO A 11 7.27 13.73 -5.80
CA PRO A 11 6.53 13.17 -6.94
C PRO A 11 5.90 11.80 -6.64
N LYS A 12 6.55 11.01 -5.79
CA LYS A 12 6.07 9.70 -5.33
C LYS A 12 4.81 9.78 -4.46
N HIS A 13 4.54 10.94 -3.87
CA HIS A 13 3.40 11.19 -2.99
C HIS A 13 2.28 12.01 -3.64
N LEU A 14 2.47 12.39 -4.91
CA LEU A 14 1.53 13.16 -5.72
C LEU A 14 0.69 12.28 -6.67
N VAL A 15 0.83 10.97 -6.55
CA VAL A 15 0.14 9.98 -7.39
C VAL A 15 -1.26 9.76 -6.85
N LYS A 16 -2.25 9.85 -7.74
CA LYS A 16 -3.68 9.58 -7.46
C LYS A 16 -3.98 8.09 -7.50
N GLU A 17 -5.22 7.73 -7.16
CA GLU A 17 -5.72 6.34 -7.28
C GLU A 17 -5.60 5.78 -8.70
N ASP A 18 -5.72 6.65 -9.70
CA ASP A 18 -5.64 6.32 -11.13
C ASP A 18 -4.20 6.07 -11.62
N GLY A 19 -3.18 6.29 -10.78
CA GLY A 19 -1.77 6.23 -11.18
C GLY A 19 -1.26 7.48 -11.90
N SER A 20 -2.16 8.41 -12.22
CA SER A 20 -1.85 9.74 -12.74
C SER A 20 -1.25 10.66 -11.67
N VAL A 21 -0.32 11.53 -12.07
CA VAL A 21 0.27 12.56 -11.19
C VAL A 21 -0.68 13.76 -11.07
N ALA A 22 -0.82 14.35 -9.88
CA ALA A 22 -1.64 15.55 -9.69
C ALA A 22 -1.13 16.75 -10.48
N LYS A 23 -2.06 17.54 -11.03
CA LYS A 23 -1.75 18.76 -11.78
C LYS A 23 -1.69 19.97 -10.84
N VAL A 24 -1.03 21.01 -11.31
CA VAL A 24 -1.03 22.32 -10.65
C VAL A 24 -2.48 22.85 -10.61
N ASP A 25 -2.86 23.48 -9.50
CA ASP A 25 -4.21 24.01 -9.21
C ASP A 25 -5.29 22.98 -8.86
N GLU A 26 -4.94 21.70 -8.70
CA GLU A 26 -5.90 20.67 -8.33
C GLU A 26 -6.13 20.58 -6.81
N LYS A 27 -7.40 20.56 -6.39
CA LYS A 27 -7.78 20.39 -4.98
C LYS A 27 -7.93 18.91 -4.65
N LEU A 28 -6.92 18.36 -4.01
CA LEU A 28 -6.89 16.97 -3.55
C LEU A 28 -6.76 16.89 -2.03
N MET A 29 -7.16 15.75 -1.47
CA MET A 29 -6.98 15.46 -0.05
C MET A 29 -5.55 14.99 0.20
N PHE A 30 -4.86 15.56 1.17
CA PHE A 30 -3.50 15.16 1.52
C PHE A 30 -3.41 14.78 3.00
N LYS A 31 -2.73 13.67 3.29
CA LYS A 31 -2.41 13.25 4.66
C LYS A 31 -1.01 13.74 5.02
N VAL A 32 -0.84 14.28 6.23
CA VAL A 32 0.48 14.65 6.76
C VAL A 32 1.24 13.38 7.09
N ILE A 33 2.46 13.25 6.56
CA ILE A 33 3.29 12.06 6.74
C ILE A 33 4.52 12.32 7.60
N GLU A 34 5.02 13.55 7.59
CA GLU A 34 6.14 13.97 8.41
C GLU A 34 5.97 15.43 8.78
N PHE A 35 6.21 15.75 10.05
CA PHE A 35 6.16 17.11 10.56
C PHE A 35 7.43 17.40 11.34
N ASN A 36 8.23 18.34 10.84
CA ASN A 36 9.40 18.84 11.54
C ASN A 36 9.17 20.29 11.94
N LYS A 37 8.88 20.50 13.23
CA LYS A 37 8.62 21.82 13.81
C LYS A 37 9.84 22.75 13.71
N SER A 38 11.04 22.22 13.92
CA SER A 38 12.29 23.01 13.90
C SER A 38 12.61 23.52 12.50
N ALA A 39 12.44 22.68 11.48
CA ALA A 39 12.63 23.05 10.09
C ALA A 39 11.41 23.75 9.46
N LYS A 40 10.31 23.93 10.22
CA LYS A 40 9.00 24.37 9.73
C LYS A 40 8.56 23.62 8.46
N LYS A 41 8.90 22.33 8.39
CA LYS A 41 8.72 21.50 7.20
C LYS A 41 7.60 20.51 7.43
N ILE A 42 6.63 20.49 6.54
CA ILE A 42 5.52 19.53 6.55
C ILE A 42 5.58 18.75 5.26
N ILE A 43 5.70 17.42 5.36
CA ILE A 43 5.62 16.55 4.20
C ILE A 43 4.22 15.95 4.16
N VAL A 44 3.57 16.05 3.00
CA VAL A 44 2.21 15.59 2.77
C VAL A 44 2.17 14.58 1.63
N SER A 45 1.18 13.68 1.67
CA SER A 45 0.98 12.65 0.67
C SER A 45 -0.49 12.48 0.32
N HIS A 46 -0.80 12.51 -0.98
CA HIS A 46 -2.11 12.15 -1.51
C HIS A 46 -2.26 10.63 -1.57
N SER A 47 -1.18 9.91 -1.88
CA SER A 47 -1.24 8.47 -2.06
C SER A 47 -1.66 7.70 -0.80
N ARG A 48 -1.24 8.19 0.37
CA ARG A 48 -1.63 7.59 1.65
C ARG A 48 -3.08 7.83 2.05
N VAL A 49 -3.78 8.76 1.40
CA VAL A 49 -5.20 9.03 1.72
C VAL A 49 -6.04 7.83 1.30
N PHE A 50 -5.91 7.39 0.05
CA PHE A 50 -6.70 6.27 -0.46
C PHE A 50 -6.28 4.91 0.11
N GLU A 51 -4.98 4.68 0.38
CA GLU A 51 -4.54 3.41 0.99
C GLU A 51 -5.07 3.23 2.42
N ASP A 52 -5.10 4.33 3.18
CA ASP A 52 -5.55 4.34 4.57
C ASP A 52 -7.07 4.32 4.66
N GLU A 53 -7.78 5.05 3.78
CA GLU A 53 -9.24 4.98 3.69
C GLU A 53 -9.74 3.60 3.25
N LYS A 54 -9.08 2.93 2.30
CA LYS A 54 -9.42 1.54 1.95
C LYS A 54 -9.20 0.59 3.13
N LYS A 55 -8.09 0.73 3.85
CA LYS A 55 -7.84 -0.07 5.08
C LYS A 55 -8.81 0.24 6.22
N ALA A 56 -9.25 1.49 6.35
CA ALA A 56 -10.19 1.90 7.40
C ALA A 56 -11.64 1.49 7.06
N ALA A 57 -12.02 1.48 5.77
CA ALA A 57 -13.33 1.03 5.31
C ALA A 57 -13.52 -0.49 5.42
N GLU A 58 -12.44 -1.29 5.31
CA GLU A 58 -12.48 -2.74 5.55
C GLU A 58 -12.47 -3.13 7.03
N ALA A 59 -12.33 -2.17 7.96
CA ALA A 59 -12.34 -2.43 9.39
C ALA A 59 -13.45 -1.66 10.10
N PRO A 60 -14.73 -2.07 10.00
CA PRO A 60 -15.65 -1.76 11.07
C PRO A 60 -15.22 -2.59 12.29
N VAL A 61 -15.44 -2.05 13.50
CA VAL A 61 -15.34 -2.76 14.80
C VAL A 61 -13.95 -2.74 15.48
N LYS A 62 -13.61 -1.61 16.11
CA LYS A 62 -13.56 -1.47 17.59
C LYS A 62 -12.84 -0.18 18.01
N LYS A 63 -13.63 0.78 18.49
CA LYS A 63 -13.21 1.58 19.65
C LYS A 63 -13.06 0.62 20.82
N SER A 64 -11.94 0.71 21.53
CA SER A 64 -11.81 0.67 23.00
C SER A 64 -10.40 0.22 23.39
N GLU A 65 -9.68 1.16 23.99
CA GLU A 65 -8.90 1.03 25.23
C GLU A 65 -7.94 -0.14 25.44
N SER A 66 -6.78 0.23 25.99
CA SER A 66 -5.90 -0.54 26.89
C SER A 66 -4.54 -0.91 26.33
N GLU A 67 -3.54 -0.38 27.03
CA GLU A 67 -2.20 -0.94 27.16
C GLU A 67 -2.20 -2.46 27.17
N ALA A 68 -1.32 -3.07 26.37
CA ALA A 68 -0.50 -4.19 26.81
C ALA A 68 0.50 -4.55 25.71
N SER A 69 1.78 -4.31 26.01
CA SER A 69 2.80 -5.36 26.01
C SER A 69 2.92 -6.29 24.79
N ARG A 70 4.14 -6.26 24.24
CA ARG A 70 4.90 -7.34 23.55
C ARG A 70 4.83 -7.37 22.01
N LYS A 71 5.94 -6.88 21.43
CA LYS A 71 6.59 -7.38 20.19
C LYS A 71 6.50 -8.92 20.06
N PRO A 72 6.74 -9.55 18.88
CA PRO A 72 6.75 -9.06 17.49
C PRO A 72 6.10 -10.07 16.50
N SER A 73 4.95 -9.77 15.88
CA SER A 73 4.43 -10.57 14.75
C SER A 73 4.82 -9.94 13.42
N ARG A 74 6.12 -10.08 13.10
CA ARG A 74 6.65 -9.98 11.74
C ARG A 74 6.18 -11.22 10.99
N LYS A 75 5.73 -11.05 9.73
CA LYS A 75 5.13 -12.06 8.83
C LYS A 75 3.64 -12.23 9.19
N VAL A 76 2.70 -11.58 8.51
CA VAL A 76 2.16 -11.98 7.21
C VAL A 76 1.50 -10.75 6.59
N LYS A 77 2.12 -10.11 5.58
CA LYS A 77 1.49 -9.08 4.70
C LYS A 77 2.47 -8.55 3.65
N THR A 78 3.24 -9.44 3.02
CA THR A 78 4.19 -9.06 1.95
C THR A 78 4.30 -10.16 0.90
N ASN A 79 3.18 -10.81 0.53
CA ASN A 79 3.16 -11.78 -0.57
C ASN A 79 2.04 -11.53 -1.59
N ILE A 80 1.41 -10.36 -1.55
CA ILE A 80 0.31 -10.02 -2.48
C ILE A 80 0.66 -8.80 -3.32
N GLU A 81 1.55 -7.92 -2.85
CA GLU A 81 1.78 -6.64 -3.51
C GLU A 81 3.03 -6.61 -4.43
N ARG A 82 3.72 -7.75 -4.58
CA ARG A 82 4.81 -7.97 -5.56
C ARG A 82 5.02 -9.44 -5.94
N THR A 83 3.99 -10.17 -6.35
CA THR A 83 4.25 -11.28 -7.29
C THR A 83 4.49 -10.57 -8.61
N THR A 84 5.76 -10.29 -8.91
CA THR A 84 6.13 -9.54 -10.11
C THR A 84 5.70 -10.35 -11.32
N LEU A 85 5.36 -9.70 -12.45
CA LEU A 85 4.82 -10.38 -13.64
C LEU A 85 5.59 -11.65 -14.05
N GLY A 86 6.88 -11.76 -13.72
CA GLY A 86 7.70 -12.96 -13.96
C GLY A 86 7.42 -14.15 -13.03
N ASP A 87 7.09 -13.92 -11.76
CA ASP A 87 6.83 -15.00 -10.79
C ASP A 87 5.53 -15.75 -11.10
N ILE A 88 4.52 -15.05 -11.62
CA ILE A 88 3.22 -15.62 -12.00
C ILE A 88 3.39 -16.55 -13.21
N THR A 89 4.21 -16.16 -14.19
CA THR A 89 4.53 -16.99 -15.35
C THR A 89 5.34 -18.25 -14.98
N GLN A 90 6.26 -18.17 -14.02
CA GLN A 90 7.03 -19.34 -13.58
C GLN A 90 6.20 -20.31 -12.73
N LEU A 91 5.30 -19.79 -11.87
CA LEU A 91 4.36 -20.64 -11.12
C LEU A 91 3.32 -21.30 -12.04
N ALA A 92 2.87 -20.62 -13.09
CA ALA A 92 1.99 -21.22 -14.10
C ALA A 92 2.69 -22.35 -14.85
N ALA A 93 3.93 -22.15 -15.30
CA ALA A 93 4.72 -23.19 -15.96
C ALA A 93 5.00 -24.40 -15.05
N LEU A 94 5.29 -24.17 -13.76
CA LEU A 94 5.53 -25.25 -12.80
C LEU A 94 4.25 -26.05 -12.50
N LYS A 95 3.08 -25.38 -12.48
CA LYS A 95 1.78 -26.02 -12.30
C LYS A 95 1.43 -26.90 -13.50
N GLU A 96 1.67 -26.41 -14.71
CA GLU A 96 1.45 -27.17 -15.95
C GLU A 96 2.38 -28.40 -16.00
N GLU A 97 3.65 -28.29 -15.61
CA GLU A 97 4.57 -29.44 -15.56
C GLU A 97 4.15 -30.49 -14.53
N MET A 98 3.61 -30.09 -13.37
CA MET A 98 3.09 -31.04 -12.38
C MET A 98 1.81 -31.73 -12.85
N GLU A 99 0.89 -31.00 -13.49
CA GLU A 99 -0.36 -31.57 -14.02
C GLU A 99 -0.08 -32.51 -15.21
N GLU A 100 0.92 -32.19 -16.04
CA GLU A 100 1.33 -33.06 -17.14
C GLU A 100 2.08 -34.31 -16.66
N LYS A 101 2.90 -34.19 -15.59
CA LYS A 101 3.50 -35.35 -14.90
C LYS A 101 2.46 -36.22 -14.22
N GLU A 102 1.45 -35.62 -13.59
CA GLU A 102 0.36 -36.34 -12.92
C GLU A 102 -0.53 -37.06 -13.94
N ASN A 103 -0.82 -36.43 -15.08
CA ASN A 103 -1.58 -37.05 -16.17
C ASN A 103 -0.78 -38.16 -16.90
N LYS A 104 0.54 -38.03 -17.03
CA LYS A 104 1.40 -39.13 -17.50
C LYS A 104 1.49 -40.28 -16.50
N ALA A 105 1.58 -39.99 -15.20
CA ALA A 105 1.58 -41.01 -14.15
C ALA A 105 0.21 -41.69 -13.97
N SER A 106 -0.88 -41.06 -14.40
CA SER A 106 -2.24 -41.62 -14.38
C SER A 106 -2.59 -42.41 -15.65
N ARG A 107 -1.74 -42.36 -16.68
CA ARG A 107 -1.96 -43.02 -17.98
C ARG A 107 -0.90 -44.09 -18.28
N GLU A 108 -0.19 -44.53 -17.25
CA GLU A 108 0.70 -45.69 -17.25
C GLU A 108 0.22 -46.71 -16.20
#